data_AF-A0A3N5QX72-F1
#
_entry.id   AF-A0A3N5QX72-F1
#
_cell.length_a   1.000
_cell.length_b   1.000
_cell.length_c   1.000
_cell.angle_alpha   90.00
_cell.angle_beta   90.00
_cell.angle_gamma   90.00
#
_symmetry.space_group_name_H-M   'P 1'
#
loop_
_entity.id
_entity.type
_entity.pdbx_description
1 polymer ?
#
loop_
_entity_poly.entity_id
_entity_poly.type
_entity_poly.pdbx_seq_one_letter_code
_entity_poly.pdbx_strand_id
1 'polypeptide(L)'
;MLDKRTYVDTLVKNFWKLGYMTVKRKFGTYLPEPEKVGVFDIDIVARQKKDYAIGITLAAEDINNSNLLEKLSYLATRHTKFSNRKVQLFVGVASHQLKKVKQLIENLDDEVKKNIKLISITETNIPSIRRKKKTGKNLFA
;
A
#
# COMPACT_ATOMS: atom_id res chain seq x y z
N MET A 1 -10.85 15.06 -3.27
CA MET A 1 -10.13 14.21 -2.29
C MET A 1 -10.46 12.78 -2.63
N LEU A 2 -9.47 11.98 -3.03
CA LEU A 2 -9.70 10.55 -3.29
C LEU A 2 -10.10 9.82 -1.99
N ASP A 3 -11.00 8.85 -2.13
CA ASP A 3 -11.39 7.97 -1.04
C ASP A 3 -10.23 7.03 -0.63
N LYS A 4 -10.17 6.69 0.66
CA LYS A 4 -9.17 5.79 1.25
C LYS A 4 -9.15 4.44 0.54
N ARG A 5 -10.32 3.94 0.12
CA ARG A 5 -10.42 2.72 -0.70
C ARG A 5 -9.62 2.83 -1.99
N THR A 6 -9.72 3.96 -2.69
CA THR A 6 -9.00 4.19 -3.95
C THR A 6 -7.49 4.24 -3.74
N TYR A 7 -7.02 4.78 -2.61
CA TYR A 7 -5.60 4.76 -2.23
C TYR A 7 -5.11 3.33 -2.03
N VAL A 8 -5.86 2.54 -1.25
CA VAL A 8 -5.53 1.13 -1.01
C VAL A 8 -5.54 0.34 -2.31
N ASP A 9 -6.55 0.52 -3.16
CA ASP A 9 -6.62 -0.13 -4.48
C ASP A 9 -5.43 0.23 -5.38
N THR A 10 -5.03 1.49 -5.38
CA THR A 10 -3.89 1.95 -6.17
C THR A 10 -2.58 1.37 -5.64
N LEU A 11 -2.43 1.32 -4.32
CA LEU A 11 -1.27 0.70 -3.69
C LEU A 11 -1.23 -0.80 -4.01
N VAL A 12 -2.36 -1.53 -3.92
CA VAL A 12 -2.46 -2.94 -4.32
C VAL A 12 -2.01 -3.17 -5.77
N LYS A 13 -2.44 -2.32 -6.72
CA LYS A 13 -1.97 -2.41 -8.11
C LYS A 13 -0.45 -2.25 -8.22
N ASN A 14 0.15 -1.39 -7.41
CA ASN A 14 1.62 -1.25 -7.37
C ASN A 14 2.31 -2.50 -6.80
N PHE A 15 1.76 -3.12 -5.75
CA PHE A 15 2.25 -4.41 -5.26
C PHE A 15 2.27 -5.47 -6.37
N TRP A 16 1.17 -5.59 -7.13
CA TRP A 16 1.09 -6.55 -8.23
C TRP A 16 2.11 -6.27 -9.35
N LYS A 17 2.29 -5.00 -9.74
CA LYS A 17 3.32 -4.60 -10.71
C LYS A 17 4.74 -4.97 -10.27
N LEU A 18 4.99 -4.93 -8.96
CA LEU A 18 6.28 -5.31 -8.36
C LEU A 18 6.41 -6.82 -8.11
N GLY A 19 5.44 -7.62 -8.54
CA GLY A 19 5.46 -9.08 -8.41
C GLY A 19 5.08 -9.60 -7.02
N TYR A 20 4.42 -8.79 -6.20
CA TYR A 20 3.84 -9.23 -4.93
C TYR A 20 2.41 -9.69 -5.12
N MET A 21 2.05 -10.77 -4.42
CA MET A 21 0.68 -11.24 -4.29
C MET A 21 0.09 -10.73 -2.98
N THR A 22 -1.02 -9.99 -3.03
CA THR A 22 -1.74 -9.51 -1.85
C THR A 22 -2.46 -10.66 -1.16
N VAL A 23 -2.26 -10.81 0.16
CA VAL A 23 -2.87 -11.87 0.97
C VAL A 23 -3.90 -11.35 1.96
N LYS A 24 -3.72 -10.13 2.47
CA LYS A 24 -4.70 -9.41 3.29
C LYS A 24 -4.79 -7.97 2.81
N ARG A 25 -5.98 -7.37 2.80
CA ARG A 25 -6.13 -5.96 2.45
C ARG A 25 -7.43 -5.37 2.99
N LYS A 26 -7.39 -4.09 3.35
CA LYS A 26 -8.60 -3.32 3.66
C LYS A 26 -9.49 -3.17 2.42
N PHE A 27 -10.79 -3.06 2.68
CA PHE A 27 -11.83 -2.88 1.67
C PHE A 27 -11.84 -3.97 0.58
N GLY A 28 -11.29 -5.14 0.90
CA GLY A 28 -11.31 -6.30 0.02
C GLY A 28 -12.67 -7.00 0.08
N THR A 29 -13.14 -7.52 -1.06
CA THR A 29 -14.35 -8.35 -1.11
C THR A 29 -14.06 -9.80 -0.68
N TYR A 30 -12.89 -10.32 -1.05
CA TYR A 30 -12.54 -11.74 -0.90
C TYR A 30 -11.27 -11.97 -0.07
N LEU A 31 -10.48 -10.93 0.13
CA LEU A 31 -9.29 -11.00 0.98
C LEU A 31 -9.65 -10.45 2.35
N PRO A 32 -9.23 -11.12 3.43
CA PRO A 32 -9.52 -10.67 4.79
C PRO A 32 -8.81 -9.34 5.07
N GLU A 33 -9.35 -8.62 6.05
CA GLU A 33 -8.69 -7.42 6.55
C GLU A 33 -7.36 -7.79 7.24
N PRO A 34 -6.34 -6.92 7.10
CA PRO A 34 -5.08 -7.13 7.79
C PRO A 34 -5.22 -6.86 9.29
N GLU A 35 -4.54 -7.68 10.09
CA GLU A 35 -4.41 -7.44 11.52
C GLU A 35 -3.43 -6.28 11.80
N LYS A 36 -3.54 -5.69 12.99
CA LYS A 36 -2.57 -4.71 13.48
C LYS A 36 -1.20 -5.34 13.60
N VAL A 37 -0.17 -4.52 13.37
CA VAL A 37 1.22 -4.89 13.61
C VAL A 37 1.72 -4.07 14.80
N GLY A 38 1.86 -4.73 15.95
CA GLY A 38 1.97 -4.02 17.22
C GLY A 38 0.68 -3.25 17.51
N VAL A 39 0.80 -1.94 17.73
CA VAL A 39 -0.34 -1.03 17.95
C VAL A 39 -0.85 -0.38 16.65
N PHE A 40 -0.13 -0.53 15.54
CA PHE A 40 -0.39 0.22 14.32
C PHE A 40 -1.27 -0.54 13.32
N ASP A 41 -2.26 0.18 12.79
CA ASP A 41 -3.05 -0.29 11.65
C ASP A 41 -2.23 -0.26 10.36
N ILE A 42 -2.38 -1.34 9.59
CA ILE A 42 -1.84 -1.48 8.24
C ILE A 42 -2.97 -1.67 7.24
N ASP A 43 -2.72 -1.44 5.96
CA ASP A 43 -3.77 -1.51 4.93
C ASP A 43 -3.64 -2.75 4.04
N ILE A 44 -2.43 -3.27 3.84
CA ILE A 44 -2.13 -4.39 2.95
C ILE A 44 -1.07 -5.29 3.59
N VAL A 45 -1.25 -6.60 3.47
CA VAL A 45 -0.18 -7.59 3.61
C VAL A 45 -0.01 -8.28 2.26
N ALA A 46 1.22 -8.35 1.78
CA ALA A 46 1.55 -9.00 0.52
C ALA A 46 2.75 -9.92 0.68
N ARG A 47 2.87 -10.88 -0.25
CA ARG A 47 3.91 -11.90 -0.26
C ARG A 47 4.56 -11.97 -1.63
N GLN A 48 5.87 -12.08 -1.66
CA GLN A 48 6.65 -12.38 -2.85
C GLN A 48 7.56 -13.57 -2.53
N LYS A 49 7.29 -14.74 -3.13
CA LYS A 49 7.99 -15.99 -2.84
C LYS A 49 7.98 -16.34 -1.34
N LYS A 50 9.09 -16.13 -0.64
CA LYS A 50 9.27 -16.41 0.81
C LYS A 50 9.26 -15.13 1.66
N ASP A 51 9.19 -13.98 1.03
CA ASP A 51 9.31 -12.68 1.67
C ASP A 51 7.93 -12.00 1.77
N TYR A 52 7.75 -11.22 2.83
CA TYR A 52 6.52 -10.50 3.12
C TYR A 52 6.76 -9.00 3.03
N ALA A 53 5.69 -8.28 2.72
CA ALA A 53 5.67 -6.84 2.71
C ALA A 53 4.35 -6.32 3.30
N ILE A 54 4.45 -5.16 3.92
CA ILE A 54 3.33 -4.44 4.53
C ILE A 54 3.10 -3.16 3.71
N GLY A 55 1.85 -2.83 3.47
CA GLY A 55 1.44 -1.59 2.83
C GLY A 55 0.62 -0.72 3.78
N ILE A 56 0.93 0.57 3.82
CA ILE A 56 0.10 1.60 4.45
C ILE A 56 -0.15 2.75 3.49
N THR A 57 -1.27 3.43 3.64
CA THR A 57 -1.63 4.64 2.94
C THR A 57 -1.68 5.79 3.94
N LEU A 58 -1.11 6.94 3.58
CA LEU A 58 -1.09 8.14 4.41
C LEU A 58 -2.07 9.16 3.86
N ALA A 59 -3.03 9.57 4.71
CA ALA A 59 -3.86 10.74 4.47
C ALA A 59 -3.15 12.02 4.94
N ALA A 60 -3.72 13.18 4.59
CA ALA A 60 -3.19 14.48 5.01
C ALA A 60 -3.07 14.59 6.55
N GLU A 61 -4.07 14.05 7.26
CA GLU A 61 -4.13 14.02 8.73
C GLU A 61 -3.01 13.16 9.33
N ASP A 62 -2.71 12.00 8.73
CA ASP A 62 -1.64 11.12 9.18
C ASP A 62 -0.26 11.79 9.09
N ILE A 63 -0.05 12.63 8.06
CA ILE A 63 1.23 13.30 7.80
C ILE A 63 1.53 14.40 8.82
N ASN A 64 0.48 14.99 9.39
CA ASN A 64 0.62 16.02 10.41
C ASN A 64 0.65 15.45 11.83
N ASN A 65 0.50 14.13 11.99
CA ASN A 65 0.50 13.47 13.28
C ASN A 65 1.94 13.28 13.80
N SER A 66 2.19 13.66 15.05
CA SER A 66 3.47 13.48 15.72
C SER A 66 3.93 12.01 15.76
N ASN A 67 2.99 11.07 15.79
CA ASN A 67 3.26 9.64 15.94
C ASN A 67 3.59 8.97 14.59
N LEU A 68 3.61 9.70 13.48
CA LEU A 68 3.91 9.12 12.17
C LEU A 68 5.32 8.55 12.10
N LEU A 69 6.33 9.25 12.62
CA LEU A 69 7.71 8.77 12.57
C LEU A 69 7.89 7.48 13.37
N GLU A 70 7.26 7.40 14.54
CA GLU A 70 7.24 6.19 15.36
C GLU A 70 6.57 5.04 14.61
N LYS A 71 5.41 5.28 13.99
CA LYS A 71 4.71 4.29 13.16
C LYS A 71 5.58 3.78 12.03
N LEU A 72 6.21 4.68 11.27
CA LEU A 72 7.07 4.32 10.14
C LEU A 72 8.29 3.52 10.61
N SER A 73 8.95 3.97 11.68
CA SER A 73 10.11 3.29 12.26
C SER A 73 9.76 1.90 12.77
N TYR A 74 8.68 1.79 13.54
CA TYR A 74 8.23 0.50 14.07
C TYR A 74 7.88 -0.49 12.97
N LEU A 75 7.11 -0.07 11.96
CA LEU A 75 6.69 -0.95 10.86
C LEU A 75 7.88 -1.35 9.96
N ALA A 76 8.82 -0.44 9.71
CA ALA A 76 9.98 -0.70 8.87
C ALA A 76 11.08 -1.53 9.56
N THR A 77 11.01 -1.76 10.88
CA THR A 77 11.93 -2.67 11.60
C THR A 77 11.37 -4.09 11.77
N ARG A 78 10.19 -4.38 11.22
CA ARG A 78 9.54 -5.68 11.42
C ARG A 78 10.23 -6.80 10.65
N HIS A 79 10.20 -7.98 11.29
CA HIS A 79 10.69 -9.23 10.75
C HIS A 79 9.59 -10.30 10.81
N THR A 80 9.67 -11.31 9.96
CA THR A 80 8.77 -12.46 10.01
C THR A 80 8.99 -13.27 11.28
N LYS A 81 7.90 -13.66 11.96
CA LYS A 81 7.96 -14.36 13.26
C LYS A 81 8.80 -15.64 13.24
N PHE A 82 8.76 -16.41 12.16
CA PHE A 82 9.36 -17.75 12.09
C PHE A 82 10.66 -17.83 11.29
N SER A 83 10.89 -16.91 10.36
CA SER A 83 12.06 -16.95 9.47
C SER A 83 13.01 -15.77 9.65
N ASN A 84 12.70 -14.85 10.56
CA ASN A 84 13.45 -13.63 10.86
C ASN A 84 13.83 -12.83 9.60
N ARG A 85 13.00 -12.89 8.56
CA ARG A 85 13.23 -12.17 7.31
C ARG A 85 12.67 -10.77 7.43
N LYS A 86 13.40 -9.78 6.91
CA LYS A 86 12.96 -8.38 6.87
C LYS A 86 11.64 -8.26 6.12
N VAL A 87 10.70 -7.52 6.69
CA VAL A 87 9.41 -7.21 6.06
C VAL A 87 9.51 -5.81 5.46
N GLN A 88 9.37 -5.70 4.14
CA GLN A 88 9.48 -4.40 3.47
C GLN A 88 8.22 -3.56 3.69
N LEU A 89 8.40 -2.27 3.99
CA LEU A 89 7.29 -1.32 4.17
C LEU A 89 7.06 -0.51 2.89
N PHE A 90 5.85 -0.57 2.34
CA PHE A 90 5.40 0.30 1.27
C PHE A 90 4.46 1.36 1.81
N VAL A 91 4.71 2.62 1.45
CA VAL A 91 3.94 3.77 1.92
C VAL A 91 3.34 4.48 0.72
N GLY A 92 2.04 4.34 0.54
CA GLY A 92 1.26 5.07 -0.46
C GLY A 92 0.92 6.47 0.02
N VAL A 93 1.27 7.49 -0.75
CA VAL A 93 1.00 8.89 -0.41
C VAL A 93 0.53 9.66 -1.64
N ALA A 94 -0.34 10.65 -1.43
CA ALA A 94 -0.74 11.57 -2.47
C ALA A 94 0.48 12.25 -3.13
N SER A 95 0.49 12.39 -4.46
CA SER A 95 1.65 12.97 -5.16
C SER A 95 2.06 14.35 -4.65
N HIS A 96 1.09 15.19 -4.27
CA HIS A 96 1.35 16.54 -3.74
C HIS A 96 1.99 16.54 -2.33
N GLN A 97 1.86 15.44 -1.58
CA GLN A 97 2.42 15.26 -0.24
C GLN A 97 3.73 14.48 -0.23
N LEU A 98 4.12 13.87 -1.35
CA LEU A 98 5.29 13.01 -1.46
C LEU A 98 6.58 13.69 -0.96
N LYS A 99 6.80 14.96 -1.33
CA LYS A 99 8.00 15.71 -0.91
C LYS A 99 8.07 15.84 0.61
N LYS A 100 6.94 16.18 1.25
CA LYS A 100 6.84 16.33 2.70
C LYS A 100 7.12 15.02 3.41
N VAL A 101 6.52 13.92 2.97
CA VAL A 101 6.75 12.59 3.58
C VAL A 101 8.19 12.12 3.36
N LYS A 102 8.78 12.39 2.21
CA LYS A 102 10.19 12.07 1.97
C LYS A 102 11.10 12.80 2.96
N GLN A 103 10.89 14.09 3.18
CA GLN A 103 11.64 14.87 4.18
C GLN A 103 11.48 14.32 5.60
N LEU A 104 10.27 13.87 5.98
CA LEU A 104 10.05 13.24 7.28
C LEU A 104 10.85 11.94 7.43
N ILE A 105 10.90 11.11 6.38
CA ILE A 105 11.66 9.86 6.38
C ILE A 105 13.17 10.09 6.49
N GLU A 106 13.70 11.21 5.97
CA GLU A 106 15.13 11.54 6.11
C GLU A 106 15.59 11.66 7.58
N ASN A 107 14.66 11.92 8.51
CA ASN A 107 14.94 12.00 9.94
C ASN A 107 15.01 10.63 10.65
N LEU A 108 14.71 9.53 9.95
CA LEU A 108 14.82 8.17 10.51
C LEU A 108 16.27 7.66 10.43
N ASP A 109 16.55 6.49 11.01
CA ASP A 109 17.85 5.85 10.84
C ASP A 109 18.02 5.26 9.44
N ASP A 110 19.25 5.20 8.93
CA ASP A 110 19.52 4.76 7.55
C ASP A 110 19.06 3.32 7.26
N GLU A 111 19.12 2.42 8.25
CA GLU A 111 18.60 1.05 8.10
C GLU A 111 17.08 1.03 7.93
N VAL A 112 16.39 1.90 8.66
CA VAL A 112 14.94 2.07 8.61
C VAL A 112 14.54 2.65 7.26
N LYS A 113 15.20 3.74 6.82
CA LYS A 113 14.95 4.40 5.53
C LYS A 113 15.03 3.42 4.36
N LYS A 114 16.08 2.60 4.32
CA LYS A 114 16.32 1.62 3.23
C LYS A 114 15.21 0.59 3.11
N ASN A 115 14.46 0.33 4.19
CA ASN A 115 13.36 -0.64 4.19
C ASN A 115 11.99 0.00 3.86
N ILE A 116 11.92 1.32 3.69
CA ILE A 116 10.71 2.05 3.31
C ILE A 116 10.72 2.36 1.80
N LYS A 117 9.66 1.96 1.10
CA LYS A 117 9.41 2.31 -0.30
C LYS A 117 8.21 3.24 -0.41
N LEU A 118 8.47 4.49 -0.78
CA LEU A 118 7.43 5.46 -1.08
C LEU A 118 6.80 5.19 -2.45
N ILE A 119 5.47 5.19 -2.51
CA ILE A 119 4.69 5.06 -3.73
C ILE A 119 3.82 6.31 -3.88
N SER A 120 4.07 7.06 -4.95
CA SER A 120 3.24 8.21 -5.31
C SER A 120 1.92 7.73 -5.91
N ILE A 121 0.82 8.09 -5.26
CA ILE A 121 -0.53 7.83 -5.74
C ILE A 121 -0.99 9.09 -6.49
N THR A 122 -0.93 9.01 -7.81
CA THR A 122 -1.48 10.06 -8.68
C THR A 122 -2.99 9.91 -8.73
N GLU A 123 -3.70 11.05 -8.62
CA GLU A 123 -5.14 11.13 -8.86
C GLU A 123 -5.41 11.03 -10.35
N THR A 124 -5.03 9.92 -10.98
CA THR A 124 -5.50 9.63 -12.32
C THR A 124 -6.93 9.16 -12.19
N ASN A 125 -7.89 10.00 -12.63
CA ASN A 125 -9.23 9.58 -13.00
C ASN A 125 -9.08 8.52 -14.10
N ILE A 126 -8.79 7.27 -13.73
CA ILE A 126 -8.80 6.16 -14.68
C ILE A 126 -10.26 5.73 -14.73
N PRO A 127 -11.05 6.11 -15.76
CA PRO A 127 -12.35 5.52 -15.94
C PRO A 127 -12.14 4.01 -16.00
N SER A 128 -12.75 3.28 -15.06
CA SER A 128 -12.76 1.83 -15.12
C SER A 128 -13.29 1.44 -16.50
N ILE A 129 -12.44 0.90 -17.36
CA ILE A 129 -12.86 0.37 -18.65
C ILE A 129 -13.71 -0.86 -18.33
N ARG A 130 -15.01 -0.65 -18.05
CA ARG A 130 -16.02 -1.67 -18.23
C ARG A 130 -16.03 -1.96 -19.72
N ARG A 131 -15.28 -2.98 -20.15
CA ARG A 131 -15.44 -3.57 -21.48
C ARG A 131 -16.89 -4.05 -21.57
N LYS A 132 -17.78 -3.22 -22.14
CA LYS A 132 -19.08 -3.70 -22.62
C LYS A 132 -18.75 -4.75 -23.67
N LYS A 133 -18.96 -6.02 -23.31
CA LYS A 133 -19.01 -7.13 -24.26
C LYS A 133 -20.08 -6.74 -25.28
N LYS A 134 -19.70 -6.35 -26.50
CA LYS A 134 -20.64 -6.27 -27.62
C LYS A 134 -21.09 -7.69 -27.87
N THR A 135 -22.23 -8.06 -27.31
CA THR A 135 -22.99 -9.24 -27.73
C THR A 135 -23.43 -8.94 -29.17
N GLY A 136 -22.64 -9.39 -30.14
CA GLY A 136 -23.10 -9.54 -31.50
C GLY A 136 -24.12 -10.67 -31.53
N LYS A 137 -25.39 -10.34 -31.27
CA LYS A 137 -26.52 -11.11 -31.79
C LYS A 137 -26.68 -10.73 -33.26
N ASN A 138 -26.75 -11.74 -34.11
CA ASN A 138 -27.49 -11.89 -35.37
C ASN A 138 -27.02 -13.28 -35.88
N LEU A 139 -27.65 -14.42 -35.56
CA LEU A 139 -29.01 -14.89 -35.90
C LEU A 139 -29.33 -14.69 -37.38
N PHE A 140 -29.31 -15.81 -38.11
CA PHE A 140 -29.96 -16.16 -39.38
C PHE A 140 -30.65 -15.03 -40.17
N ALA A 141 -30.20 -14.83 -41.41
CA ALA A 141 -31.00 -14.56 -42.60
C ALA A 141 -30.15 -14.82 -43.85
#